data_AF-A0A2R6DSM9-F1
#
_entry.id   AF-A0A2R6DSM9-F1
#
_cell.length_a   1.000
_cell.length_b   1.000
_cell.length_c   1.000
_cell.angle_alpha   90.00
_cell.angle_beta   90.00
_cell.angle_gamma   90.00
#
_symmetry.space_group_name_H-M   'P 1'
#
loop_
_entity.id
_entity.type
_entity.pdbx_description
1 polymer ?
#
loop_
_entity_poly.entity_id
_entity_poly.type
_entity_poly.pdbx_seq_one_letter_code
_entity_poly.pdbx_strand_id
1 'polypeptide(L)' 'MESDRLDMDEQSHRTIAVWAVFIVPFLILAGFLSNKNQLTFAVVGLYWFPAVVLTIIGTVPPPWQPFVN' A
#
# COMPACT_ATOMS: atom_id res chain seq x y z
N MET A 1 16.52 -1.54 24.62
CA MET A 1 16.26 -0.19 24.08
C MET A 1 16.81 -0.01 22.67
N GLU A 2 18.03 -0.45 22.32
CA GLU A 2 18.52 -0.38 20.93
C GLU A 2 17.90 -1.47 20.02
N SER A 3 17.69 -2.69 20.52
CA SER A 3 17.05 -3.79 19.78
C SER A 3 15.64 -3.42 19.30
N ASP A 4 14.81 -2.91 20.22
CA ASP A 4 13.45 -2.44 19.93
C ASP A 4 13.37 -1.44 18.77
N ARG A 5 14.38 -0.57 18.60
CA ARG A 5 14.37 0.42 17.53
C ARG A 5 14.64 -0.20 16.16
N LEU A 6 15.57 -1.15 16.10
CA LEU A 6 15.90 -1.86 14.87
C LEU A 6 14.71 -2.72 14.39
N ASP A 7 14.01 -3.39 15.31
CA ASP A 7 12.83 -4.19 15.01
C ASP A 7 11.69 -3.33 14.40
N MET A 8 11.52 -2.11 14.92
CA MET A 8 10.48 -1.17 14.45
C MET A 8 10.80 -0.60 13.06
N ASP A 9 12.07 -0.27 12.80
CA ASP A 9 12.51 0.20 11.49
C ASP A 9 12.40 -0.91 10.43
N GLU A 10 12.71 -2.16 10.78
CA GLU A 10 12.57 -3.30 9.87
C GLU A 10 11.12 -3.59 9.51
N GLN A 11 10.21 -3.58 10.48
CA GLN A 11 8.77 -3.74 10.24
C GLN A 11 8.20 -2.58 9.41
N SER A 12 8.67 -1.36 9.65
CA SER A 12 8.29 -0.18 8.88
C SER A 12 8.76 -0.27 7.43
N HIS A 13 10.03 -0.62 7.21
CA HIS A 13 10.59 -0.84 5.87
C HIS A 13 9.89 -1.97 5.11
N ARG A 14 9.55 -3.07 5.79
CA ARG A 14 8.79 -4.17 5.18
C ARG A 14 7.39 -3.74 4.77
N THR A 15 6.70 -2.97 5.61
CA THR A 15 5.37 -2.42 5.30
C THR A 15 5.44 -1.49 4.09
N ILE A 16 6.41 -0.57 4.08
CA ILE A 16 6.64 0.35 2.96
C ILE A 16 6.95 -0.43 1.66
N ALA A 17 7.80 -1.46 1.74
CA ALA A 17 8.15 -2.28 0.58
C ALA A 17 6.92 -3.01 -0.01
N VAL A 18 6.05 -3.57 0.83
CA VAL A 18 4.80 -4.21 0.38
C VAL A 18 3.88 -3.19 -0.29
N TRP A 19 3.68 -2.03 0.32
CA TRP A 19 2.83 -0.97 -0.25
C TRP A 19 3.40 -0.36 -1.53
N ALA A 20 4.72 -0.27 -1.66
CA ALA A 20 5.38 0.18 -2.88
C ALA A 20 5.03 -0.70 -4.09
N VAL A 21 4.91 -2.02 -3.88
CA VAL A 21 4.51 -2.98 -4.94
C VAL A 21 3.07 -2.75 -5.41
N PHE A 22 2.20 -2.17 -4.59
CA PHE A 22 0.84 -1.78 -5.02
C PHE A 22 0.81 -0.37 -5.61
N ILE A 23 1.51 0.59 -5.01
CA ILE A 23 1.47 2.00 -5.41
C ILE A 23 2.19 2.22 -6.75
N VAL A 24 3.38 1.66 -6.95
CA VAL A 24 4.18 1.93 -8.16
C VAL A 24 3.46 1.48 -9.44
N PRO A 25 2.94 0.24 -9.54
CA PRO A 25 2.20 -0.19 -10.73
C PRO A 25 0.88 0.57 -10.88
N PHE A 26 0.23 0.93 -9.78
CA PHE A 26 -0.97 1.77 -9.81
C PHE A 26 -0.68 3.13 -10.43
N LEU A 27 0.41 3.80 -10.05
CA LEU A 27 0.79 5.11 -10.60
C LEU A 27 1.07 5.02 -12.11
N ILE A 28 1.76 3.96 -12.55
CA ILE A 28 2.02 3.71 -13.98
C ILE A 28 0.71 3.50 -14.74
N LEU A 29 -0.16 2.64 -14.22
CA LEU A 29 -1.45 2.32 -14.83
C LEU A 29 -2.39 3.53 -14.84
N ALA A 30 -2.47 4.26 -13.73
CA ALA A 30 -3.28 5.45 -13.57
C ALA A 30 -2.80 6.57 -14.48
N GLY A 31 -1.49 6.80 -14.59
CA GLY A 31 -0.91 7.77 -15.53
C GLY A 31 -1.23 7.41 -16.98
N PHE A 32 -1.12 6.14 -17.35
CA PHE A 32 -1.47 5.66 -18.69
C PHE A 32 -2.97 5.84 -19.01
N LEU A 33 -3.86 5.46 -18.08
CA LEU A 33 -5.31 5.61 -18.22
C LEU A 33 -5.76 7.07 -18.19
N SER A 34 -5.07 7.90 -17.41
CA SER A 34 -5.30 9.35 -17.35
C SER A 34 -4.98 10.00 -18.69
N ASN A 35 -3.86 9.63 -19.32
CA ASN A 35 -3.51 10.13 -20.66
C ASN A 35 -4.53 9.69 -21.73
N LYS A 36 -5.24 8.57 -21.51
CA LYS A 36 -6.34 8.10 -22.37
C LYS A 36 -7.71 8.64 -21.98
N ASN A 37 -7.79 9.46 -20.93
CA ASN A 37 -9.04 9.98 -20.35
C ASN A 37 -10.04 8.87 -19.97
N GLN A 38 -9.54 7.66 -19.64
CA GLN A 38 -10.31 6.48 -19.24
C GLN A 38 -10.12 6.13 -17.76
N LEU A 39 -9.51 7.04 -16.98
CA LEU A 39 -9.34 6.86 -15.55
C LEU A 39 -10.67 7.07 -14.84
N THR A 40 -11.41 5.98 -14.62
CA THR A 40 -12.69 5.99 -13.92
C THR A 40 -12.53 5.56 -12.47
N PHE A 41 -13.33 6.13 -11.57
CA PHE A 41 -13.39 5.71 -10.15
C PHE A 41 -13.61 4.20 -9.96
N ALA A 42 -14.36 3.57 -10.87
CA ALA A 42 -14.56 2.13 -10.86
C ALA A 42 -13.26 1.33 -11.05
N VAL A 43 -12.35 1.78 -11.93
CA VAL A 43 -11.07 1.12 -12.18
C VAL A 43 -10.14 1.26 -10.98
N VAL A 44 -10.12 2.45 -10.38
CA VAL A 44 -9.38 2.72 -9.14
C VAL A 44 -9.89 1.80 -8.02
N GLY A 45 -11.20 1.77 -7.79
CA GLY A 45 -11.81 0.91 -6.76
C GLY A 45 -11.53 -0.58 -7.00
N LEU A 46 -11.65 -1.06 -8.24
CA LEU A 46 -11.40 -2.45 -8.59
C LEU A 46 -9.93 -2.84 -8.38
N TYR A 47 -9.00 -1.96 -8.74
CA TYR A 47 -7.56 -2.19 -8.55
C TYR A 47 -7.19 -2.25 -7.06
N TRP A 48 -7.75 -1.36 -6.24
CA TRP A 48 -7.46 -1.28 -4.81
C TRP A 48 -8.22 -2.32 -3.97
N PHE A 49 -9.29 -2.93 -4.50
CA PHE A 49 -10.11 -3.89 -3.78
C PHE A 49 -9.30 -5.03 -3.13
N PRO A 50 -8.38 -5.73 -3.83
CA PRO A 50 -7.58 -6.78 -3.21
C PRO A 50 -6.67 -6.26 -2.10
N ALA A 51 -6.04 -5.09 -2.29
CA ALA A 51 -5.17 -4.49 -1.28
C ALA A 51 -5.95 -4.12 0.00
N VAL A 52 -7.16 -3.57 -0.16
CA VAL A 52 -8.06 -3.26 0.96
C VAL A 52 -8.48 -4.54 1.68
N VAL A 53 -8.90 -5.58 0.95
CA VAL A 53 -9.29 -6.87 1.53
C VAL A 53 -8.12 -7.51 2.30
N LEU A 54 -6.92 -7.54 1.71
CA LEU A 54 -5.70 -8.07 2.34
C LEU A 54 -5.32 -7.31 3.62
N THR A 55 -5.58 -6.01 3.65
CA THR A 55 -5.37 -5.17 4.84
C THR A 55 -6.42 -5.48 5.91
N ILE A 56 -7.70 -5.63 5.54
CA ILE A 56 -8.80 -5.95 6.47
C ILE A 56 -8.59 -7.33 7.13
N ILE A 57 -8.16 -8.33 6.38
CA ILE A 57 -7.90 -9.68 6.93
C ILE A 57 -6.57 -9.77 7.71
N GLY A 58 -5.83 -8.66 7.84
CA GLY A 58 -4.59 -8.59 8.61
C GLY A 58 -3.37 -9.23 7.93
N THR A 59 -3.45 -9.55 6.63
CA THR A 59 -2.30 -10.10 5.89
C THR A 59 -1.28 -9.02 5.55
N VAL A 60 -1.75 -7.82 5.24
CA VAL A 60 -0.89 -6.65 4.99
C VAL A 60 -1.09 -5.63 6.11
N PRO A 61 -0.02 -5.20 6.80
CA PRO A 61 -0.14 -4.16 7.80
C PRO A 61 -0.62 -2.84 7.15
N PRO A 62 -1.57 -2.13 7.78
CA PRO A 62 -2.06 -0.86 7.26
C PRO A 62 -0.94 0.19 7.26
N PRO A 63 -0.82 1.00 6.20
CA PRO A 63 0.30 1.93 6.02
C PRO A 63 0.15 3.19 6.88
N TRP A 64 -1.00 3.38 7.51
CA TRP A 64 -1.38 4.51 8.36
C TRP A 64 -1.52 4.14 9.84
N GLN A 65 -1.13 2.93 10.25
CA GLN A 65 -0.88 2.72 11.67
C GLN A 65 0.52 3.25 12.01
N PRO A 66 0.66 4.42 12.67
CA PRO A 66 1.77 4.56 13.58
C PRO A 66 1.58 3.45 14.62
N PHE A 67 2.66 2.75 14.95
CA PHE A 67 2.67 1.82 16.06
C PHE A 67 2.17 2.53 17.32
N VAL A 68 0.88 2.38 17.62
CA VAL A 68 0.31 2.79 18.89
C VAL A 68 0.59 1.65 19.86
N ASN A 69 1.67 1.89 20.59
CA ASN A 69 2.14 1.28 21.84
C ASN A 69 1.17 0.37 22.58
#